data_AF-A0A6P1A172-F1
#
_entry.id   AF-A0A6P1A172-F1
#
_cell.length_a   1.000
_cell.length_b   1.000
_cell.length_c   1.000
_cell.angle_alpha   90.00
_cell.angle_beta   90.00
_cell.angle_gamma   90.00
#
_symmetry.space_group_name_H-M   'P 1'
#
loop_
_entity.id
_entity.type
_entity.pdbx_description
1 polymer ?
#
loop_
_entity_poly.entity_id
_entity_poly.type
_entity_poly.pdbx_seq_one_letter_code
_entity_poly.pdbx_strand_id
1 'polypeptide(L)' 'MLKYDPLQYLPTSEELPSSDNTPVDNELQDLIPHLLKGILSLIWQQRYDWFFGIDMGYYYQ' A
#
# COMPACT_ATOMS: atom_id res chain seq x y z
N MET A 1 8.14 -10.51 -10.66
CA MET A 1 8.66 -9.21 -11.14
C MET A 1 7.46 -8.44 -11.69
N LEU A 2 7.23 -7.21 -11.23
CA LEU A 2 6.09 -6.39 -11.65
C LEU A 2 6.24 -6.02 -13.14
N LYS A 3 5.24 -6.34 -13.97
CA LYS A 3 5.18 -5.87 -15.36
C LYS A 3 4.61 -4.46 -15.35
N TYR A 4 5.46 -3.48 -15.61
CA TYR A 4 5.07 -2.06 -15.67
C TYR A 4 5.11 -1.59 -17.13
N ASP A 5 3.97 -1.08 -17.60
CA ASP A 5 3.87 -0.36 -18.88
C ASP A 5 3.66 1.13 -18.58
N PRO A 6 4.61 2.01 -18.95
CA PRO A 6 4.50 3.45 -18.72
C PRO A 6 3.31 4.12 -19.42
N LEU A 7 2.74 3.48 -20.45
CA LEU A 7 1.61 4.00 -21.22
C LEU A 7 0.26 3.46 -20.72
N GLN A 8 0.27 2.57 -19.72
CA GLN A 8 -0.95 2.05 -19.13
C GLN A 8 -1.67 3.15 -18.35
N TYR A 9 -2.95 3.38 -18.66
CA TYR A 9 -3.79 4.28 -17.89
C TYR A 9 -3.95 3.74 -16.45
N LEU A 10 -4.04 4.64 -15.47
CA LEU A 10 -4.42 4.24 -14.11
C LEU A 10 -5.79 3.57 -14.16
N PRO A 11 -6.15 2.63 -13.29
CA PRO A 11 -7.51 2.10 -13.23
C PRO A 11 -8.49 3.14 -12.66
N THR A 12 -9.77 3.06 -13.04
CA THR A 12 -10.86 3.74 -12.31
C THR A 12 -11.08 3.07 -10.97
N SER A 13 -11.82 3.73 -10.05
CA SER A 13 -12.20 3.11 -8.78
C SER A 13 -12.95 1.79 -8.93
N GLU A 14 -13.77 1.65 -9.99
CA GLU A 14 -14.58 0.45 -10.26
C GLU A 14 -13.75 -0.70 -10.83
N GLU A 15 -12.64 -0.38 -11.50
CA GLU A 15 -11.69 -1.35 -12.06
C GLU A 15 -10.61 -1.76 -11.08
N LEU A 16 -10.48 -1.05 -9.96
CA LEU A 16 -9.69 -1.57 -8.86
C LEU A 16 -10.23 -2.95 -8.50
N PRO A 17 -9.36 -3.87 -8.04
CA PRO A 17 -9.81 -5.04 -7.31
C PRO A 17 -10.39 -4.56 -5.98
N SER A 18 -11.51 -3.83 -6.01
CA SER A 18 -12.33 -3.59 -4.85
C SER A 18 -12.81 -4.97 -4.47
N SER A 19 -12.23 -5.46 -3.37
CA SER A 19 -12.69 -6.54 -2.49
C SER A 19 -13.87 -7.30 -3.08
N ASP A 20 -13.68 -8.60 -3.31
CA ASP A 20 -14.71 -9.59 -3.66
C ASP A 20 -15.83 -9.73 -2.59
N ASN A 21 -16.11 -8.65 -1.84
CA ASN A 21 -16.95 -8.51 -0.67
C ASN A 21 -16.63 -9.51 0.44
N THR A 22 -15.50 -10.21 0.35
CA THR A 22 -14.98 -10.95 1.48
C THR A 22 -14.30 -9.98 2.44
N PRO A 23 -14.35 -10.22 3.77
CA PRO A 23 -13.55 -9.45 4.71
C PRO A 23 -12.08 -9.62 4.34
N VAL A 24 -11.52 -8.61 3.67
CA VAL A 24 -10.14 -8.61 3.20
C VAL A 24 -9.18 -8.49 4.38
N ASP A 25 -9.63 -7.95 5.51
CA ASP A 25 -8.80 -7.68 6.66
C ASP A 25 -8.75 -8.90 7.59
N ASN A 26 -7.59 -9.54 7.68
CA ASN A 26 -7.23 -10.25 8.91
C ASN A 26 -6.38 -9.32 9.77
N GLU A 27 -6.40 -9.51 11.09
CA GLU A 27 -5.63 -8.67 12.03
C GLU A 27 -4.13 -8.60 11.68
N LEU A 28 -3.59 -9.65 11.04
CA LEU A 28 -2.20 -9.68 10.61
C LEU A 28 -1.88 -8.70 9.47
N GLN A 29 -2.83 -8.41 8.59
CA GLN A 29 -2.64 -7.43 7.51
C GLN A 29 -2.47 -6.01 8.06
N ASP A 30 -2.99 -5.71 9.25
CA ASP A 30 -2.71 -4.47 9.98
C ASP A 30 -1.43 -4.56 10.81
N LEU A 31 -1.25 -5.63 11.58
CA LEU A 31 -0.13 -5.77 12.53
C LEU A 31 1.25 -5.82 11.86
N ILE A 32 1.36 -6.53 10.73
CA ILE A 32 2.64 -6.70 10.02
C ILE A 32 3.20 -5.37 9.49
N PRO A 33 2.46 -4.57 8.69
CA PRO A 33 2.98 -3.30 8.21
C PRO A 33 3.24 -2.30 9.34
N HIS A 34 2.45 -2.32 10.42
CA HIS A 34 2.71 -1.50 11.60
C HIS A 34 4.01 -1.89 12.33
N LEU A 35 4.29 -3.18 12.50
CA LEU A 35 5.56 -3.66 13.04
C LEU A 35 6.74 -3.20 12.17
N LEU A 36 6.62 -3.33 10.84
CA LEU A 36 7.65 -2.89 9.91
C LEU A 36 7.87 -1.38 9.99
N LYS A 37 6.81 -0.58 10.02
CA LYS A 37 6.91 0.87 10.22
C LYS A 37 7.68 1.22 11.50
N GLY A 38 7.42 0.51 12.59
CA GLY A 38 8.14 0.68 13.85
C GLY A 38 9.65 0.41 13.71
N ILE A 39 10.01 -0.73 13.11
CA ILE A 39 11.41 -1.10 12.84
C ILE A 39 12.10 -0.06 11.97
N LEU A 40 11.46 0.37 10.87
CA LEU A 40 12.01 1.38 9.96
C LEU A 40 12.19 2.73 10.66
N SER A 41 11.25 3.12 11.52
CA SER A 41 11.35 4.36 12.31
C SER A 41 12.54 4.36 13.26
N LEU A 42 12.89 3.19 13.83
CA LEU A 42 14.08 3.04 14.67
C LEU A 42 15.37 3.14 13.84
N ILE A 43 15.44 2.45 12.71
CA ILE A 43 16.64 2.42 11.86
C ILE A 43 16.86 3.76 11.16
N TRP A 44 15.80 4.46 10.78
CA TRP A 44 15.82 5.72 10.05
C TRP A 44 15.44 6.93 10.91
N GLN A 45 15.69 6.88 12.21
CA GLN A 45 15.33 7.95 13.17
C GLN A 45 15.80 9.36 12.74
N GLN A 46 16.94 9.47 12.04
CA GLN A 46 17.52 10.75 11.63
C GLN A 46 17.13 11.18 10.20
N ARG A 47 16.28 10.41 9.53
CA ARG A 47 15.84 10.65 8.15
C ARG A 47 14.41 11.17 8.16
N TYR A 48 14.19 12.30 7.49
CA TYR A 48 12.89 12.95 7.34
C TYR A 48 12.37 12.92 5.89
N ASP A 49 13.10 12.26 5.00
CA ASP A 49 12.90 12.21 3.55
C ASP A 49 12.28 10.89 3.09
N TRP A 50 11.43 10.28 3.92
CA TRP A 50 10.74 9.03 3.59
C TRP A 50 9.27 9.06 4.02
N PHE A 51 8.48 8.23 3.34
CA PHE A 51 7.06 8.04 3.60
C PHE A 51 6.77 6.53 3.64
N PHE A 52 5.86 6.12 4.53
CA PHE A 52 5.41 4.73 4.66
C PHE A 52 3.89 4.68 4.52
N GLY A 53 3.42 4.26 3.35
CA GLY A 53 2.00 4.10 3.06
C GLY A 53 1.52 2.69 3.40
N ILE A 54 0.37 2.60 4.07
CA ILE A 54 -0.39 1.37 4.35
C ILE A 54 -1.77 1.56 3.71
N ASP A 55 -2.35 0.52 3.12
CA ASP A 55 -3.68 0.53 2.48
C ASP A 55 -3.87 1.59 1.38
N MET A 56 -2.80 1.93 0.66
CA MET A 56 -2.82 2.95 -0.39
C MET A 56 -3.21 2.35 -1.74
N GLY A 57 -4.19 2.94 -2.41
CA GLY A 57 -4.55 2.69 -3.82
C GLY A 57 -4.50 3.97 -4.65
N TYR A 58 -3.99 3.88 -5.88
CA TYR A 58 -4.00 4.97 -6.85
C TYR A 58 -4.98 4.65 -7.98
N TYR A 59 -5.91 5.55 -8.23
CA TYR A 59 -6.90 5.45 -9.30
C TYR A 59 -7.18 6.85 -9.87
N TYR A 60 -7.76 6.91 -11.07
CA TYR A 60 -8.27 8.16 -11.65
C TYR A 60 -9.79 8.23 -11.51
N GLN A 61 -10.32 9.46 -11.48
CA GLN A 61 -11.75 9.76 -11.49
C GLN A 61 -12.20 10.09 -12.92
#